data_AF-A0A6C0LFS9-F1
#
_entry.id   AF-A0A6C0LFS9-F1
#
_cell.length_a   1.000
_cell.length_b   1.000
_cell.length_c   1.000
_cell.angle_alpha   90.00
_cell.angle_beta   90.00
_cell.angle_gamma   90.00
#
_symmetry.space_group_name_H-M   'P 1'
#
loop_
_entity.id
_entity.type
_entity.pdbx_description
1 polymer ?
#
loop_
_entity_poly.entity_id
_entity_poly.type
_entity_poly.pdbx_seq_one_letter_code
_entity_poly.pdbx_strand_id
1 'polypeptide(L)'
;MEKLNKLSHNQEHILVFDCEFWHVFDKIENVYYLPNRDFFFLPREIAGFLLLKDNSGNWKIHNKFFVALDCPLKDIALPISKFSAVTLDSAIKLDQIQESIGMDWVDAHESILDSTQKKLLLQALKIYKNDPQIKKVHQPITWINKFMKLYSQSTIIVKGHEDINALKNLCTIKNFDYKDPSFTVDIALWNKKSKKVCGSAQLLNTFRCILPKLDRETKKFLELLDFDQAHNPMTDASMTLIVAMYTTR
;
A
#
# COMPACT_ATOMS: atom_id res chain seq x y z
N MET A 1 23.54 1.30 7.91
CA MET A 1 24.15 0.72 6.72
C MET A 1 24.23 -0.79 6.85
N GLU A 2 24.78 -1.33 7.94
CA GLU A 2 24.81 -2.80 8.14
C GLU A 2 23.41 -3.44 8.07
N LYS A 3 22.42 -2.83 8.72
CA LYS A 3 21.03 -3.30 8.69
C LYS A 3 20.42 -3.33 7.29
N LEU A 4 20.66 -2.30 6.48
CA LEU A 4 20.19 -2.25 5.10
C LEU A 4 20.94 -3.26 4.22
N ASN A 5 22.23 -3.52 4.47
CA ASN A 5 22.96 -4.59 3.79
C ASN A 5 22.39 -5.98 4.12
N LYS A 6 22.00 -6.23 5.38
CA LYS A 6 21.31 -7.48 5.76
C LYS A 6 19.94 -7.58 5.07
N LEU A 7 19.16 -6.50 5.14
CA LEU A 7 17.83 -6.42 4.51
C LEU A 7 17.88 -6.52 2.99
N SER A 8 18.99 -6.21 2.33
CA SER A 8 19.07 -6.28 0.88
C SER A 8 19.17 -7.71 0.35
N HIS A 9 19.51 -8.69 1.19
CA HIS A 9 19.69 -10.09 0.76
C HIS A 9 20.59 -10.21 -0.48
N ASN A 10 21.74 -9.50 -0.44
CA ASN A 10 22.72 -9.38 -1.52
C ASN A 10 22.20 -8.75 -2.83
N GLN A 11 20.99 -8.21 -2.85
CA GLN A 11 20.49 -7.41 -3.96
C GLN A 11 21.06 -5.99 -3.91
N GLU A 12 21.19 -5.37 -5.08
CA GLU A 12 21.57 -3.97 -5.25
C GLU A 12 20.41 -3.00 -4.97
N HIS A 13 19.18 -3.54 -4.97
CA HIS A 13 17.93 -2.81 -4.90
C HIS A 13 17.08 -3.29 -3.72
N ILE A 14 16.60 -2.34 -2.92
CA ILE A 14 15.49 -2.59 -1.98
C ILE A 14 14.32 -1.73 -2.41
N LEU A 15 13.20 -2.36 -2.77
CA LEU A 15 11.97 -1.66 -3.08
C LEU A 15 11.07 -1.70 -1.85
N VAL A 16 10.68 -0.52 -1.35
CA VAL A 16 9.72 -0.41 -0.25
C VAL A 16 8.49 0.29 -0.78
N PHE A 17 7.33 -0.33 -0.62
CA PHE A 17 6.08 0.21 -1.11
C PHE A 17 4.92 -0.29 -0.25
N ASP A 18 3.80 0.39 -0.38
CA ASP A 18 2.52 0.06 0.24
C ASP A 18 1.40 0.39 -0.76
N CYS A 19 0.27 -0.31 -0.66
CA CYS A 19 -0.88 -0.07 -1.50
C CYS A 19 -2.13 0.25 -0.68
N GLU A 20 -2.93 1.20 -1.18
CA GLU A 20 -4.35 1.24 -0.84
C GLU A 20 -5.15 0.51 -1.91
N PHE A 21 -6.25 -0.13 -1.52
CA PHE A 21 -6.91 -1.14 -2.36
C PHE A 21 -8.30 -0.73 -2.88
N TRP A 22 -8.57 -1.12 -4.12
CA TRP A 22 -9.93 -1.43 -4.55
C TRP A 22 -10.34 -2.76 -3.92
N HIS A 23 -11.50 -2.78 -3.26
CA HIS A 23 -12.14 -4.01 -2.78
C HIS A 23 -13.14 -4.44 -3.84
N VAL A 24 -12.94 -5.63 -4.43
CA VAL A 24 -13.66 -6.07 -5.63
C VAL A 24 -14.46 -7.33 -5.33
N PHE A 25 -15.75 -7.31 -5.67
CA PHE A 25 -16.74 -8.38 -5.38
C PHE A 25 -17.06 -9.28 -6.59
N ASP A 26 -16.39 -9.06 -7.72
CA ASP A 26 -16.53 -9.92 -8.90
C ASP A 26 -16.05 -11.36 -8.63
N LYS A 27 -16.64 -12.33 -9.33
CA LYS A 27 -16.21 -13.74 -9.29
C LYS A 27 -15.20 -14.02 -10.39
N ILE A 28 -13.93 -14.18 -10.03
CA ILE A 28 -12.83 -14.38 -10.97
C ILE A 28 -12.03 -15.61 -10.57
N GLU A 29 -11.69 -16.45 -11.55
CA GLU A 29 -10.83 -17.60 -11.31
C GLU A 29 -9.36 -17.18 -11.16
N ASN A 30 -8.60 -17.94 -10.37
CA ASN A 30 -7.14 -17.77 -10.22
C ASN A 30 -6.68 -16.43 -9.59
N VAL A 31 -7.59 -15.68 -8.96
CA VAL A 31 -7.24 -14.56 -8.06
C VAL A 31 -7.21 -15.03 -6.61
N TYR A 32 -6.44 -14.34 -5.79
CA TYR A 32 -6.41 -14.54 -4.34
C TYR A 32 -7.53 -13.73 -3.68
N TYR A 33 -8.52 -14.45 -3.14
CA TYR A 33 -9.52 -13.88 -2.23
C TYR A 33 -9.00 -13.80 -0.81
N LEU A 34 -9.45 -12.79 -0.07
CA LEU A 34 -9.11 -12.71 1.34
C LEU A 34 -9.78 -13.85 2.13
N PRO A 35 -9.11 -14.44 3.13
CA PRO A 35 -9.69 -15.49 3.94
C PRO A 35 -11.01 -15.05 4.59
N ASN A 36 -12.05 -15.86 4.43
CA ASN A 36 -13.41 -15.60 4.94
C ASN A 36 -14.06 -14.31 4.41
N ARG A 37 -13.64 -13.83 3.23
CA ARG A 37 -14.25 -12.72 2.51
C ARG A 37 -14.62 -13.16 1.11
N ASP A 38 -15.64 -12.52 0.56
CA ASP A 38 -16.13 -12.69 -0.81
C ASP A 38 -15.53 -11.68 -1.80
N PHE A 39 -14.62 -10.83 -1.34
CA PHE A 39 -13.87 -9.89 -2.15
C PHE A 39 -12.37 -10.18 -2.19
N PHE A 40 -11.72 -9.62 -3.20
CA PHE A 40 -10.27 -9.58 -3.34
C PHE A 40 -9.79 -8.15 -3.55
N PHE A 41 -8.47 -7.96 -3.48
CA PHE A 41 -7.84 -6.66 -3.66
C PHE A 41 -7.26 -6.47 -5.05
N LEU A 42 -7.39 -5.24 -5.53
CA LEU A 42 -6.57 -4.67 -6.59
C LEU A 42 -5.91 -3.38 -6.09
N PRO A 43 -4.69 -3.05 -6.53
CA PRO A 43 -4.05 -1.81 -6.13
C PRO A 43 -4.82 -0.61 -6.71
N ARG A 44 -5.24 0.30 -5.84
CA ARG A 44 -5.82 1.59 -6.20
C ARG A 44 -4.75 2.67 -6.20
N GLU A 45 -3.99 2.75 -5.12
CA GLU A 45 -2.89 3.68 -4.95
C GLU A 45 -1.64 2.87 -4.58
N ILE A 46 -0.51 3.18 -5.21
CA ILE A 46 0.77 2.54 -4.93
C ILE A 46 1.77 3.66 -4.68
N ALA A 47 2.38 3.67 -3.50
CA ALA A 47 3.44 4.62 -3.18
C ALA A 47 4.63 3.93 -2.52
N GLY A 48 5.80 4.50 -2.70
CA GLY A 48 7.02 3.93 -2.18
C GLY A 48 8.26 4.53 -2.80
N PHE A 49 9.38 3.87 -2.59
CA PHE A 49 10.68 4.31 -3.05
C PHE A 49 11.66 3.15 -3.20
N LEU A 50 12.69 3.39 -4.00
CA LEU A 50 13.78 2.46 -4.23
C LEU A 50 14.98 2.89 -3.39
N LEU A 51 15.61 1.97 -2.68
CA LEU A 51 16.94 2.19 -2.13
C LEU A 51 17.96 1.58 -3.08
N LEU A 52 18.94 2.40 -3.45
CA LEU A 52 20.08 1.99 -4.27
C LEU A 52 21.36 2.10 -3.46
N LYS A 53 22.27 1.14 -3.64
CA LYS A 53 23.61 1.22 -3.10
C LYS A 53 24.50 2.04 -4.04
N ASP A 54 25.15 3.07 -3.51
CA ASP A 54 26.15 3.82 -4.26
C ASP A 54 27.51 3.11 -4.31
N ASN A 55 28.44 3.64 -5.11
CA ASN A 55 29.79 3.09 -5.28
C ASN A 55 30.62 3.07 -3.98
N SER A 56 30.23 3.82 -2.95
CA SER A 56 30.86 3.82 -1.64
C SER A 56 30.22 2.81 -0.68
N GLY A 57 29.26 2.01 -1.15
CA GLY A 57 28.52 1.04 -0.36
C GLY A 57 27.39 1.65 0.47
N ASN A 58 27.05 2.92 0.26
CA ASN A 58 25.99 3.61 1.01
C ASN A 58 24.65 3.54 0.27
N TRP A 59 23.62 3.11 0.97
CA TRP A 59 22.22 3.18 0.56
C TRP A 59 21.68 4.60 0.52
N LYS A 60 21.02 4.94 -0.59
CA LYS A 60 20.34 6.21 -0.81
C LYS A 60 18.92 5.96 -1.28
N ILE A 61 17.99 6.82 -0.84
CA ILE A 61 16.63 6.85 -1.37
C ILE A 61 16.69 7.40 -2.79
N HIS A 62 16.14 6.64 -3.72
CA HIS A 62 16.05 6.93 -5.14
C HIS A 62 14.61 6.71 -5.58
N ASN A 63 14.17 7.44 -6.62
CA ASN A 63 12.85 7.26 -7.26
C ASN A 63 11.68 7.10 -6.26
N LYS A 64 11.38 8.15 -5.48
CA LYS A 64 10.08 8.20 -4.78
C LYS A 64 8.97 8.23 -5.83
N PHE A 65 7.93 7.44 -5.63
CA PHE A 65 6.77 7.39 -6.53
C PHE A 65 5.48 7.33 -5.73
N PHE A 66 4.43 7.88 -6.34
CA PHE A 66 3.06 7.73 -5.92
C PHE A 66 2.23 7.67 -7.20
N VAL A 67 1.41 6.63 -7.35
CA VAL A 67 0.61 6.35 -8.54
C VAL A 67 -0.78 5.91 -8.12
N ALA A 68 -1.80 6.45 -8.80
CA ALA A 68 -3.17 5.96 -8.71
C ALA A 68 -3.56 5.22 -9.99
N LEU A 69 -4.25 4.09 -9.85
CA LEU A 69 -4.70 3.21 -10.93
C LEU A 69 -6.23 3.08 -10.91
N ASP A 70 -6.81 3.08 -12.11
CA ASP A 70 -8.23 2.72 -12.26
C ASP A 70 -8.48 1.26 -11.90
N CYS A 71 -9.66 0.98 -11.34
CA CYS A 71 -10.13 -0.39 -11.23
C CYS A 71 -10.56 -0.90 -12.62
N PRO A 72 -10.05 -2.06 -13.10
CA PRO A 72 -10.49 -2.66 -14.36
C PRO A 72 -11.87 -3.31 -14.29
N LEU A 73 -12.48 -3.35 -13.11
CA LEU A 73 -13.73 -4.05 -12.81
C LEU A 73 -14.77 -3.07 -12.24
N LYS A 74 -16.01 -3.54 -12.10
CA LYS A 74 -17.17 -2.66 -11.83
C LYS A 74 -17.68 -2.77 -10.40
N ASP A 75 -17.79 -3.98 -9.86
CA ASP A 75 -18.39 -4.17 -8.53
C ASP A 75 -17.33 -3.96 -7.45
N ILE A 76 -17.19 -2.70 -7.04
CA ILE A 76 -16.19 -2.26 -6.07
C ILE A 76 -16.84 -1.55 -4.88
N ALA A 77 -16.22 -1.71 -3.71
CA ALA A 77 -16.62 -0.99 -2.50
C ALA A 77 -16.45 0.53 -2.63
N LEU A 78 -17.17 1.24 -1.77
CA LEU A 78 -17.07 2.68 -1.59
C LEU A 78 -15.63 3.09 -1.25
N PRO A 79 -14.98 3.98 -2.03
CA PRO A 79 -13.72 4.59 -1.60
C PRO A 79 -14.00 5.57 -0.46
N ILE A 80 -13.26 5.43 0.63
CA ILE A 80 -13.38 6.31 1.80
C ILE A 80 -12.11 7.13 2.00
N SER A 81 -12.27 8.32 2.59
CA SER A 81 -11.18 9.27 2.82
C SER A 81 -10.07 8.66 3.68
N LYS A 82 -10.44 7.84 4.67
CA LYS A 82 -9.54 7.19 5.62
C LYS A 82 -8.41 6.40 4.96
N PHE A 83 -8.64 5.86 3.75
CA PHE A 83 -7.70 5.01 3.03
C PHE A 83 -7.32 5.63 1.67
N SER A 84 -7.52 6.94 1.49
CA SER A 84 -7.28 7.62 0.20
C SER A 84 -6.47 8.89 0.41
N ALA A 85 -5.41 9.09 -0.39
CA ALA A 85 -4.62 10.32 -0.36
C ALA A 85 -5.27 11.46 -1.17
N VAL A 86 -6.54 11.76 -0.87
CA VAL A 86 -7.31 12.84 -1.49
C VAL A 86 -7.12 14.16 -0.72
N THR A 87 -7.48 15.28 -1.34
CA THR A 87 -7.52 16.58 -0.66
C THR A 87 -8.56 16.59 0.48
N LEU A 88 -8.38 17.50 1.45
CA LEU A 88 -9.32 17.67 2.57
C LEU A 88 -10.77 17.94 2.10
N ASP A 89 -10.95 18.74 1.03
CA ASP A 89 -12.28 19.03 0.48
C ASP A 89 -12.95 17.76 -0.09
N SER A 90 -12.21 16.94 -0.82
CA SER A 90 -12.70 15.64 -1.29
C SER A 90 -12.95 14.67 -0.13
N ALA A 91 -12.06 14.64 0.88
CA ALA A 91 -12.21 13.80 2.06
C ALA A 91 -13.54 14.07 2.78
N ILE A 92 -13.84 15.34 3.07
CA ILE A 92 -15.09 15.75 3.72
C ILE A 92 -16.31 15.27 2.92
N LYS A 93 -16.27 15.38 1.59
CA LYS A 93 -17.37 14.94 0.73
C LYS A 93 -17.52 13.41 0.71
N LEU A 94 -16.42 12.67 0.73
CA LEU A 94 -16.43 11.22 0.82
C LEU A 94 -17.01 10.75 2.17
N ASP A 95 -16.63 11.42 3.26
CA ASP A 95 -17.12 11.10 4.61
C ASP A 95 -18.63 11.33 4.72
N GLN A 96 -19.12 12.46 4.20
CA GLN A 96 -20.56 12.75 4.12
C GLN A 96 -21.33 11.69 3.32
N ILE A 97 -20.74 11.20 2.23
CA ILE A 97 -21.35 10.13 1.42
C ILE A 97 -21.36 8.81 2.19
N GLN A 98 -20.26 8.46 2.86
CA GLN A 98 -20.18 7.25 3.68
C GLN A 98 -21.25 7.26 4.78
N GLU A 99 -21.42 8.38 5.48
CA GLU A 99 -22.48 8.56 6.47
C GLU A 99 -23.87 8.41 5.85
N SER A 100 -24.10 9.03 4.67
CA SER A 100 -25.38 9.00 3.98
C SER A 100 -25.77 7.62 3.44
N ILE A 101 -24.79 6.78 3.12
CA ILE A 101 -25.01 5.41 2.67
C ILE A 101 -25.55 4.53 3.81
N GLY A 102 -25.16 4.81 5.06
CA GLY A 102 -25.73 4.18 6.26
C GLY A 102 -25.33 2.72 6.48
N MET A 103 -24.26 2.24 5.86
CA MET A 103 -23.71 0.89 6.06
C MET A 103 -22.17 0.94 6.09
N ASP A 104 -21.54 -0.18 6.45
CA ASP A 104 -20.08 -0.26 6.41
C ASP A 104 -19.58 -0.06 4.97
N TRP A 105 -18.50 0.71 4.82
CA TRP A 105 -17.97 1.10 3.51
C TRP A 105 -17.55 -0.10 2.67
N VAL A 106 -17.07 -1.18 3.31
CA VAL A 106 -16.64 -2.38 2.59
C VAL A 106 -17.82 -3.12 1.99
N ASP A 107 -18.97 -3.10 2.67
CA ASP A 107 -20.22 -3.74 2.24
C ASP A 107 -20.99 -2.85 1.24
N ALA A 108 -20.60 -1.58 1.09
CA ALA A 108 -21.22 -0.61 0.19
C ALA A 108 -20.68 -0.73 -1.25
N HIS A 109 -21.12 -1.74 -1.98
CA HIS A 109 -20.73 -2.00 -3.37
C HIS A 109 -21.94 -2.22 -4.30
N GLU A 110 -21.72 -2.12 -5.62
CA GLU A 110 -22.79 -1.99 -6.62
C GLU A 110 -23.83 -3.12 -6.57
N SER A 111 -23.42 -4.37 -6.32
CA SER A 111 -24.39 -5.49 -6.32
C SER A 111 -25.33 -5.52 -5.11
N ILE A 112 -24.99 -4.87 -3.99
CA ILE A 112 -25.80 -4.85 -2.76
C ILE A 112 -26.63 -3.57 -2.62
N LEU A 113 -26.11 -2.44 -3.11
CA LEU A 113 -26.74 -1.13 -2.92
C LEU A 113 -28.06 -0.97 -3.67
N ASP A 114 -29.00 -0.24 -3.06
CA ASP A 114 -30.23 0.19 -3.71
C ASP A 114 -29.98 1.32 -4.74
N SER A 115 -31.02 1.74 -5.47
CA SER A 115 -30.89 2.74 -6.54
C SER A 115 -30.43 4.13 -6.05
N THR A 116 -30.73 4.50 -4.81
CA THR A 116 -30.33 5.78 -4.21
C THR A 116 -28.88 5.70 -3.74
N GLN A 117 -28.53 4.63 -3.04
CA GLN A 117 -27.18 4.38 -2.57
C GLN A 117 -26.19 4.17 -3.73
N LYS A 118 -26.61 3.54 -4.83
CA LYS A 118 -25.82 3.44 -6.07
C LYS A 118 -25.41 4.79 -6.62
N LYS A 119 -26.31 5.79 -6.58
CA LYS A 119 -25.97 7.16 -7.02
C LYS A 119 -24.91 7.78 -6.11
N LEU A 120 -24.99 7.52 -4.80
CA LEU A 120 -23.98 7.96 -3.84
C LEU A 120 -22.63 7.30 -4.08
N LEU A 121 -22.59 5.99 -4.33
CA LEU A 121 -21.36 5.27 -4.70
C LEU A 121 -20.73 5.85 -5.97
N LEU A 122 -21.52 6.06 -7.02
CA LEU A 122 -21.04 6.69 -8.27
C LEU A 122 -20.54 8.11 -8.04
N GLN A 123 -21.18 8.87 -7.15
CA GLN A 123 -20.73 10.21 -6.77
C GLN A 123 -19.39 10.16 -6.02
N ALA A 124 -19.21 9.23 -5.08
CA ALA A 124 -17.96 9.03 -4.36
C ALA A 124 -16.82 8.63 -5.30
N LEU A 125 -17.05 7.67 -6.21
CA LEU A 125 -16.10 7.29 -7.25
C LEU A 125 -15.73 8.49 -8.14
N LYS A 126 -16.71 9.33 -8.49
CA LYS A 126 -16.47 10.55 -9.25
C LYS A 126 -15.65 11.56 -8.45
N ILE A 127 -15.93 11.76 -7.17
CA ILE A 127 -15.15 12.67 -6.30
C ILE A 127 -13.70 12.19 -6.23
N TYR A 128 -13.50 10.91 -5.88
CA TYR A 128 -12.17 10.30 -5.81
C TYR A 128 -11.38 10.48 -7.11
N LYS A 129 -11.94 10.05 -8.25
CA LYS A 129 -11.27 10.15 -9.55
C LYS A 129 -11.02 11.58 -10.01
N ASN A 130 -11.81 12.54 -9.52
CA ASN A 130 -11.67 13.94 -9.89
C ASN A 130 -10.86 14.77 -8.90
N ASP A 131 -10.47 14.19 -7.78
CA ASP A 131 -9.61 14.86 -6.81
C ASP A 131 -8.29 15.30 -7.47
N PRO A 132 -7.84 16.55 -7.23
CA PRO A 132 -6.63 17.07 -7.86
C PRO A 132 -5.35 16.28 -7.54
N GLN A 133 -5.22 15.71 -6.34
CA GLN A 133 -4.04 14.91 -5.95
C GLN A 133 -4.04 13.59 -6.70
N ILE A 134 -5.18 12.90 -6.73
CA ILE A 134 -5.34 11.62 -7.45
C ILE A 134 -5.14 11.80 -8.95
N LYS A 135 -5.77 12.81 -9.56
CA LYS A 135 -5.61 13.11 -11.00
C LYS A 135 -4.16 13.34 -11.40
N LYS A 136 -3.39 14.05 -10.55
CA LYS A 136 -1.99 14.39 -10.84
C LYS A 136 -1.10 13.14 -10.92
N VAL A 137 -1.42 12.10 -10.15
CA VAL A 137 -0.63 10.86 -10.05
C VAL A 137 -1.28 9.68 -10.78
N HIS A 138 -2.39 9.91 -11.47
CA HIS A 138 -3.09 8.88 -12.23
C HIS A 138 -2.20 8.34 -13.34
N GLN A 139 -2.19 7.02 -13.49
CA GLN A 139 -1.49 6.32 -14.56
C GLN A 139 -2.42 5.28 -15.20
N PRO A 140 -2.23 4.95 -16.49
CA PRO A 140 -2.89 3.80 -17.08
C PRO A 140 -2.46 2.51 -16.37
N ILE A 141 -3.35 1.52 -16.28
CA ILE A 141 -3.08 0.22 -15.66
C ILE A 141 -1.80 -0.45 -16.21
N THR A 142 -1.46 -0.21 -17.48
CA THR A 142 -0.22 -0.73 -18.11
C THR A 142 1.07 -0.23 -17.45
N TRP A 143 1.02 0.84 -16.65
CA TRP A 143 2.15 1.30 -15.83
C TRP A 143 2.68 0.18 -14.91
N ILE A 144 1.81 -0.73 -14.47
CA ILE A 144 2.19 -1.85 -13.62
C ILE A 144 3.30 -2.71 -14.23
N ASN A 145 3.37 -2.84 -15.56
CA ASN A 145 4.43 -3.60 -16.22
C ASN A 145 5.83 -3.04 -15.94
N LYS A 146 5.96 -1.70 -15.87
CA LYS A 146 7.22 -1.03 -15.51
C LYS A 146 7.55 -1.28 -14.03
N PHE A 147 6.54 -1.21 -13.17
CA PHE A 147 6.69 -1.47 -11.74
C PHE A 147 7.10 -2.92 -11.46
N MET A 148 6.44 -3.89 -12.09
CA MET A 148 6.72 -5.33 -11.93
C MET A 148 8.15 -5.70 -12.37
N LYS A 149 8.71 -5.02 -13.37
CA LYS A 149 10.12 -5.19 -13.74
C LYS A 149 11.04 -4.82 -12.56
N LEU A 150 10.85 -3.65 -11.95
CA LEU A 150 11.64 -3.22 -10.80
C LEU A 150 11.42 -4.14 -9.59
N TYR A 151 10.16 -4.46 -9.31
CA TYR A 151 9.74 -5.38 -8.25
C TYR A 151 10.47 -6.72 -8.32
N SER A 152 10.47 -7.35 -9.50
CA SER A 152 11.12 -8.66 -9.73
C SER A 152 12.64 -8.65 -9.59
N GLN A 153 13.26 -7.48 -9.59
CA GLN A 153 14.72 -7.29 -9.48
C GLN A 153 15.15 -6.79 -8.09
N SER A 154 14.20 -6.65 -7.17
CA SER A 154 14.43 -6.03 -5.86
C SER A 154 14.16 -7.02 -4.74
N THR A 155 14.87 -6.82 -3.63
CA THR A 155 14.32 -7.25 -2.35
C THR A 155 13.19 -6.31 -1.98
N ILE A 156 12.00 -6.84 -1.71
CA ILE A 156 10.87 -6.04 -1.25
C ILE A 156 10.75 -6.12 0.28
N ILE A 157 10.31 -5.02 0.89
CA ILE A 157 9.98 -4.98 2.32
C ILE A 157 8.50 -4.64 2.45
N VAL A 158 7.75 -5.54 3.09
CA VAL A 158 6.28 -5.47 3.20
C VAL A 158 5.83 -5.84 4.61
N LYS A 159 4.56 -5.55 4.92
CA LYS A 159 3.90 -6.03 6.15
C LYS A 159 2.71 -6.92 5.78
N GLY A 160 2.94 -8.22 5.77
CA GLY A 160 1.98 -9.18 5.22
C GLY A 160 2.17 -9.35 3.73
N HIS A 161 1.19 -9.99 3.09
CA HIS A 161 1.25 -10.36 1.66
C HIS A 161 0.13 -9.71 0.85
N GLU A 162 -0.68 -8.85 1.45
CA GLU A 162 -1.85 -8.25 0.85
C GLU A 162 -1.48 -7.36 -0.35
N ASP A 163 -0.43 -6.53 -0.24
CA ASP A 163 0.09 -5.73 -1.36
C ASP A 163 0.54 -6.62 -2.52
N ILE A 164 1.29 -7.69 -2.21
CA ILE A 164 1.80 -8.66 -3.18
C ILE A 164 0.64 -9.37 -3.89
N ASN A 165 -0.35 -9.82 -3.12
CA ASN A 165 -1.53 -10.51 -3.63
C ASN A 165 -2.37 -9.58 -4.52
N ALA A 166 -2.51 -8.31 -4.16
CA ALA A 166 -3.21 -7.32 -4.99
C ALA A 166 -2.52 -7.11 -6.34
N LEU A 167 -1.18 -7.00 -6.36
CA LEU A 167 -0.40 -6.93 -7.60
C LEU A 167 -0.58 -8.20 -8.46
N LYS A 168 -0.53 -9.38 -7.82
CA LYS A 168 -0.73 -10.66 -8.49
C LYS A 168 -2.14 -10.77 -9.10
N ASN A 169 -3.17 -10.37 -8.36
CA ASN A 169 -4.55 -10.32 -8.84
C ASN A 169 -4.68 -9.41 -10.06
N LEU A 170 -4.07 -8.21 -10.03
CA LEU A 170 -4.10 -7.29 -11.16
C LEU A 170 -3.43 -7.91 -12.40
N CYS A 171 -2.26 -8.54 -12.23
CA CYS A 171 -1.60 -9.24 -13.31
C CYS A 171 -2.46 -10.37 -13.88
N THR A 172 -3.10 -11.19 -13.05
CA THR A 172 -4.03 -12.26 -13.48
C THR A 172 -5.18 -11.68 -14.32
N ILE A 173 -5.88 -10.67 -13.81
CA ILE A 173 -7.07 -10.08 -14.46
C ILE A 173 -6.72 -9.41 -15.78
N LYS A 174 -5.54 -8.80 -15.88
CA LYS A 174 -5.09 -8.12 -17.09
C LYS A 174 -4.27 -9.00 -18.02
N ASN A 175 -4.05 -10.26 -17.66
CA ASN A 175 -3.17 -11.19 -18.35
C ASN A 175 -1.76 -10.60 -18.57
N PHE A 176 -1.22 -9.96 -17.53
CA PHE A 176 0.16 -9.49 -17.50
C PHE A 176 1.07 -10.55 -16.87
N ASP A 177 2.33 -10.55 -17.27
CA ASP A 177 3.35 -11.43 -16.69
C ASP A 177 3.65 -11.00 -15.25
N TYR A 178 3.33 -11.88 -14.29
CA TYR A 178 3.68 -11.69 -12.89
C TYR A 178 4.99 -12.43 -12.60
N LYS A 179 5.95 -11.71 -12.02
CA LYS A 179 7.19 -12.28 -11.52
C LYS A 179 7.31 -12.02 -10.04
N ASP A 180 7.66 -13.06 -9.29
CA ASP A 180 7.99 -12.96 -7.87
C ASP A 180 9.16 -11.97 -7.67
N PRO A 181 9.22 -11.29 -6.51
CA PRO A 181 10.35 -10.43 -6.16
C PRO A 181 11.59 -11.29 -5.92
N SER A 182 12.80 -10.72 -6.07
CA SER A 182 14.06 -11.45 -5.81
C SER A 182 14.10 -12.01 -4.38
N PHE A 183 13.57 -11.24 -3.42
CA PHE A 183 13.41 -11.65 -2.04
C PHE A 183 12.30 -10.84 -1.36
N THR A 184 11.65 -11.41 -0.34
CA THR A 184 10.63 -10.71 0.46
C THR A 184 11.03 -10.68 1.92
N VAL A 185 11.14 -9.48 2.49
CA VAL A 185 11.23 -9.26 3.93
C VAL A 185 9.85 -8.89 4.45
N ASP A 186 9.21 -9.83 5.16
CA ASP A 186 7.91 -9.61 5.78
C ASP A 186 8.03 -9.24 7.27
N ILE A 187 7.73 -7.98 7.61
CA ILE A 187 7.77 -7.53 9.01
C ILE A 187 6.61 -8.08 9.85
N ALA A 188 5.56 -8.64 9.23
CA ALA A 188 4.46 -9.27 9.94
C ALA A 188 4.89 -10.53 10.70
N LEU A 189 6.01 -11.15 10.31
CA LEU A 189 6.65 -12.22 11.10
C LEU A 189 6.99 -11.79 12.53
N TRP A 190 7.17 -10.48 12.74
CA TRP A 190 7.43 -9.90 14.06
C TRP A 190 6.16 -9.56 14.86
N ASN A 191 4.95 -9.74 14.30
CA ASN A 191 3.68 -9.33 14.93
C ASN A 191 3.48 -9.91 16.34
N LYS A 192 3.82 -11.18 16.57
CA LYS A 192 3.70 -11.81 17.90
C LYS A 192 4.57 -11.09 18.93
N LYS A 193 5.79 -10.70 18.56
CA LYS A 193 6.71 -9.96 19.42
C LYS A 193 6.28 -8.50 19.57
N SER A 194 5.77 -7.88 18.50
CA SER A 194 5.21 -6.54 18.56
C SER A 194 4.07 -6.44 19.58
N LYS A 195 3.09 -7.37 19.52
CA LYS A 195 2.00 -7.41 20.51
C LYS A 195 2.50 -7.51 21.94
N LYS A 196 3.54 -8.33 22.19
CA LYS A 196 4.12 -8.51 23.53
C LYS A 196 4.86 -7.26 24.02
N VAL A 197 5.57 -6.55 23.15
CA VAL A 197 6.48 -5.46 23.54
C VAL A 197 5.82 -4.07 23.43
N CYS A 198 4.91 -3.92 22.48
CA CYS A 198 4.26 -2.67 22.09
C CYS A 198 2.75 -2.65 22.31
N GLY A 199 2.15 -3.76 22.78
CA GLY A 199 0.71 -3.87 23.01
C GLY A 199 -0.15 -3.95 21.75
N SER A 200 0.44 -3.86 20.56
CA SER A 200 -0.25 -3.87 19.27
C SER A 200 0.65 -4.44 18.16
N ALA A 201 0.04 -4.91 17.07
CA ALA A 201 0.73 -5.25 15.82
C ALA A 201 0.35 -4.31 14.66
N GLN A 202 -0.41 -3.25 14.94
CA GLN A 202 -0.66 -2.20 13.95
C GLN A 202 0.66 -1.49 13.63
N LEU A 203 0.86 -1.15 12.36
CA LEU A 203 2.12 -0.57 11.87
C LEU A 203 2.47 0.70 12.63
N LEU A 204 1.54 1.66 12.67
CA LEU A 204 1.71 2.95 13.36
C LEU A 204 2.05 2.78 14.85
N ASN A 205 1.35 1.89 15.57
CA ASN A 205 1.60 1.65 16.98
C ASN A 205 2.96 1.00 17.22
N THR A 206 3.33 0.04 16.35
CA THR A 206 4.64 -0.61 16.38
C THR A 206 5.73 0.43 16.14
N PHE A 207 5.63 1.23 15.09
CA PHE A 207 6.55 2.31 14.75
C PHE A 207 6.73 3.30 15.91
N ARG A 208 5.64 3.83 16.47
CA ARG A 208 5.69 4.76 17.62
C ARG A 208 6.38 4.15 18.84
N CYS A 209 6.11 2.88 19.13
CA CYS A 209 6.72 2.14 20.24
C CYS A 209 8.24 1.94 20.09
N ILE A 210 8.73 1.73 18.86
CA ILE A 210 10.16 1.47 18.60
C ILE A 210 10.96 2.76 18.39
N LEU A 211 10.32 3.86 18.00
CA LEU A 211 10.93 5.14 17.69
C LEU A 211 11.97 5.62 18.76
N PRO A 212 11.66 5.63 20.07
CA PRO A 212 12.65 6.03 21.08
C PRO A 212 13.84 5.06 21.19
N LYS A 213 13.65 3.79 20.78
CA LYS A 213 14.61 2.67 20.88
C LYS A 213 15.49 2.52 19.63
N LEU A 214 15.31 3.36 18.61
CA LEU A 214 16.13 3.31 17.39
C LEU A 214 17.57 3.74 17.70
N ASP A 215 18.54 3.05 17.09
CA ASP A 215 19.94 3.47 17.09
C ASP A 215 20.14 4.77 16.31
N ARG A 216 21.30 5.41 16.53
CA ARG A 216 21.63 6.71 15.92
C ARG A 216 21.60 6.68 14.40
N GLU A 217 22.00 5.57 13.80
CA GLU A 217 22.08 5.43 12.35
C GLU A 217 20.68 5.36 11.72
N THR A 218 19.80 4.54 12.30
CA THR A 218 18.40 4.42 11.88
C THR A 218 17.65 5.73 12.08
N LYS A 219 17.93 6.47 13.18
CA LYS A 219 17.37 7.82 13.41
C LYS A 219 17.81 8.83 12.34
N LYS A 220 19.08 8.82 11.93
CA LYS A 220 19.52 9.67 10.80
C LYS A 220 18.84 9.29 9.49
N PHE A 221 18.62 7.99 9.25
CA PHE A 221 17.93 7.55 8.05
C PHE A 221 16.45 7.95 8.05
N LEU A 222 15.81 7.93 9.22
CA LEU A 222 14.44 8.41 9.42
C LEU A 222 14.25 9.85 8.94
N GLU A 223 15.23 10.72 9.16
CA GLU A 223 15.20 12.13 8.74
C GLU A 223 15.13 12.31 7.21
N LEU A 224 15.40 11.27 6.43
CA LEU A 224 15.36 11.29 4.95
C LEU A 224 14.01 10.83 4.37
N LEU A 225 13.14 10.26 5.22
CA LEU A 225 11.86 9.69 4.82
C LEU A 225 10.74 10.72 4.95
N ASP A 226 9.73 10.57 4.10
CA ASP A 226 8.56 11.44 4.14
C ASP A 226 7.53 10.84 5.10
N PHE A 227 7.08 11.63 6.06
CA PHE A 227 5.99 11.28 6.96
C PHE A 227 4.90 12.33 6.81
N ASP A 228 3.76 11.90 6.28
CA ASP A 228 2.52 12.67 6.30
C ASP A 228 1.52 11.99 7.26
N GLN A 229 0.24 12.02 6.96
CA GLN A 229 -0.79 11.30 7.71
C GLN A 229 -0.65 9.77 7.56
N ALA A 230 -1.19 9.02 8.52
CA ALA A 230 -1.33 7.56 8.43
C ALA A 230 -2.35 7.19 7.35
N HIS A 231 -2.22 5.99 6.74
CA HIS A 231 -3.00 5.58 5.56
C HIS A 231 -2.70 6.41 4.30
N ASN A 232 -1.55 7.08 4.30
CA ASN A 232 -0.86 7.48 3.10
C ASN A 232 0.15 6.38 2.78
N PRO A 233 0.10 5.73 1.61
CA PRO A 233 0.96 4.59 1.30
C PRO A 233 2.46 4.94 1.35
N MET A 234 2.87 6.21 1.13
CA MET A 234 4.27 6.62 1.31
C MET A 234 4.70 6.60 2.78
N THR A 235 3.83 7.08 3.67
CA THR A 235 4.07 7.07 5.13
C THR A 235 4.15 5.63 5.62
N ASP A 236 3.25 4.76 5.16
CA ASP A 236 3.18 3.36 5.56
C ASP A 236 4.39 2.55 5.02
N ALA A 237 4.83 2.81 3.78
CA ALA A 237 6.08 2.28 3.25
C ALA A 237 7.29 2.72 4.10
N SER A 238 7.37 4.00 4.46
CA SER A 238 8.45 4.56 5.29
C SER A 238 8.49 3.94 6.69
N MET A 239 7.33 3.82 7.35
CA MET A 239 7.23 3.13 8.65
C MET A 239 7.62 1.66 8.55
N THR A 240 7.20 0.97 7.48
CA THR A 240 7.52 -0.44 7.23
C THR A 240 9.03 -0.66 7.12
N LEU A 241 9.75 0.18 6.39
CA LEU A 241 11.22 0.13 6.33
C LEU A 241 11.85 0.31 7.72
N ILE A 242 11.41 1.30 8.48
CA ILE A 242 12.00 1.58 9.80
C ILE A 242 11.76 0.43 10.77
N VAL A 243 10.58 -0.18 10.73
CA VAL A 243 10.29 -1.39 11.50
C VAL A 243 11.21 -2.53 11.05
N ALA A 244 11.37 -2.75 9.75
CA ALA A 244 12.28 -3.77 9.22
C ALA A 244 13.71 -3.56 9.74
N MET A 245 14.24 -2.34 9.63
CA MET A 245 15.57 -1.98 10.14
C MET A 245 15.70 -2.18 11.66
N TYR A 246 14.65 -1.95 12.44
CA TYR A 246 14.65 -2.21 13.87
C TYR A 246 14.67 -3.70 14.20
N THR A 247 13.92 -4.50 13.43
CA THR A 247 13.81 -5.95 13.64
C THR A 247 15.03 -6.71 13.14
N THR A 248 15.77 -6.16 12.17
CA THR A 248 17.03 -6.68 11.69
C THR A 248 18.14 -6.35 12.69
N ARG A 249 18.64 -7.38 13.37
CA ARG A 249 19.79 -7.32 14.27
C ARG A 249 20.93 -8.11 13.66
#